data_AF-A0A8J6J1V0-F1
#
_entry.id   AF-A0A8J6J1V0-F1
#
_cell.length_a   1.000
_cell.length_b   1.000
_cell.length_c   1.000
_cell.angle_alpha   90.00
_cell.angle_beta   90.00
_cell.angle_gamma   90.00
#
_symmetry.space_group_name_H-M   'P 1'
#
loop_
_entity.id
_entity.type
_entity.pdbx_description
1 polymer ?
#
loop_
_entity_poly.entity_id
_entity_poly.type
_entity_poly.pdbx_seq_one_letter_code
_entity_poly.pdbx_strand_id
1 'polypeptide(L)'
;MVVVKGTKKGQLEALLEQCVQLNADVRPNIEQGYFTVTVPPPWNISAQLVAQAVQEQIKEWAEQYPNVVCYCFDSFSTLLYVL
;
A
#
# COMPACT_ATOMS: atom_id res chain seq x y z
N MET A 1 -13.53 4.52 -14.43
CA MET A 1 -13.84 3.21 -13.84
C MET A 1 -12.76 2.23 -14.23
N VAL A 2 -11.73 2.06 -13.40
CA VAL A 2 -10.76 0.98 -13.62
C VAL A 2 -11.27 -0.23 -12.83
N VAL A 3 -12.23 -0.95 -13.42
CA VAL A 3 -12.57 -2.27 -12.90
C VAL A 3 -11.50 -3.22 -13.44
N VAL A 4 -10.37 -3.34 -12.73
CA VAL A 4 -9.37 -4.36 -13.06
C VAL A 4 -9.98 -5.72 -12.68
N LYS A 5 -10.70 -6.35 -13.62
CA LYS A 5 -10.98 -7.79 -13.60
C LYS A 5 -9.68 -8.56 -13.93
N GLY A 6 -8.64 -8.30 -13.15
CA GLY A 6 -7.35 -8.99 -13.20
C GLY A 6 -7.28 -10.09 -12.14
N THR A 7 -6.27 -10.95 -12.26
CA THR A 7 -5.93 -11.94 -11.22
C THR A 7 -5.66 -11.23 -9.88
N LYS A 8 -5.71 -11.97 -8.77
CA LYS A 8 -5.36 -11.39 -7.45
C LYS A 8 -4.00 -10.66 -7.49
N LYS A 9 -2.99 -11.31 -8.10
CA LYS A 9 -1.67 -10.72 -8.33
C LYS A 9 -1.73 -9.46 -9.20
N GLY A 10 -2.49 -9.45 -10.28
CA GLY A 10 -2.63 -8.26 -11.13
C GLY A 10 -3.28 -7.07 -10.41
N GLN A 11 -4.20 -7.32 -9.48
CA GLN A 11 -4.74 -6.25 -8.62
C GLN A 11 -3.68 -5.69 -7.66
N LEU A 12 -2.87 -6.58 -7.07
CA LEU A 12 -1.76 -6.18 -6.20
C LEU A 12 -0.69 -5.39 -6.96
N GLU A 13 -0.34 -5.81 -8.17
CA GLU A 13 0.60 -5.11 -9.06
C GLU A 13 0.08 -3.72 -9.47
N ALA A 14 -1.20 -3.61 -9.82
CA ALA A 14 -1.79 -2.32 -10.18
C ALA A 14 -1.78 -1.33 -8.99
N LEU A 15 -1.99 -1.81 -7.77
CA LEU A 15 -1.89 -0.98 -6.57
C LEU A 15 -0.43 -0.64 -6.21
N LEU A 16 0.50 -1.57 -6.44
CA LEU A 16 1.94 -1.33 -6.29
C LEU A 16 2.40 -0.18 -7.20
N GLU A 17 1.99 -0.17 -8.48
CA GLU A 17 2.34 0.89 -9.43
C GLU A 17 1.91 2.29 -8.94
N GLN A 18 0.75 2.39 -8.28
CA GLN A 18 0.30 3.64 -7.66
C GLN A 18 1.15 4.00 -6.44
N CYS A 19 1.47 3.02 -5.59
CA CYS A 19 2.24 3.25 -4.37
C CYS A 19 3.68 3.67 -4.64
N VAL A 20 4.31 3.24 -5.74
CA VAL A 20 5.67 3.65 -6.14
C VAL A 20 5.77 5.15 -6.42
N GLN A 21 4.66 5.82 -6.72
CA GLN A 21 4.62 7.27 -6.93
C GLN A 21 4.56 8.06 -5.61
N LEU A 22 4.35 7.38 -4.48
CA LEU A 22 4.37 8.00 -3.16
C LEU A 22 5.81 8.29 -2.73
N ASN A 23 5.99 9.33 -1.92
CA ASN A 23 7.27 9.59 -1.25
C ASN A 23 7.47 8.64 -0.06
N ALA A 24 7.51 7.33 -0.32
CA ALA A 24 7.61 6.26 0.66
C ALA A 24 8.58 5.15 0.20
N ASP A 25 9.12 4.38 1.15
CA ASP A 25 9.89 3.15 0.87
C ASP A 25 8.92 2.02 0.51
N VAL A 26 8.91 1.63 -0.76
CA VAL A 26 8.04 0.57 -1.30
C VAL A 26 8.88 -0.68 -1.56
N ARG A 27 8.55 -1.77 -0.87
CA ARG A 27 9.26 -3.05 -0.99
C ARG A 27 8.34 -4.15 -1.53
N PRO A 28 8.45 -4.49 -2.82
CA PRO A 28 7.60 -5.50 -3.43
C PRO A 28 8.07 -6.93 -3.13
N ASN A 29 7.11 -7.82 -2.89
CA ASN A 29 7.29 -9.28 -2.89
C ASN A 29 6.09 -9.96 -3.57
N ILE A 30 5.83 -9.55 -4.82
CA ILE A 30 4.64 -9.95 -5.59
C ILE A 30 4.58 -11.47 -5.81
N GLU A 31 5.72 -12.15 -5.90
CA GLU A 31 5.77 -13.61 -6.02
C GLU A 31 5.10 -14.28 -4.81
N GLN A 32 5.37 -13.77 -3.61
CA GLN A 32 4.74 -14.18 -2.35
C GLN A 32 3.39 -13.49 -2.08
N GLY A 33 2.93 -12.64 -3.01
CA GLY A 33 1.60 -12.03 -2.95
C GLY A 33 1.47 -10.87 -1.96
N TYR A 34 2.55 -10.15 -1.67
CA TYR A 34 2.47 -8.93 -0.86
C TYR A 34 3.49 -7.86 -1.25
N PHE A 35 3.31 -6.67 -0.71
CA PHE A 35 4.34 -5.64 -0.64
C PHE A 35 4.13 -4.78 0.60
N THR A 36 5.17 -4.06 1.00
CA THR A 36 5.08 -3.09 2.11
C THR A 36 5.36 -1.69 1.62
N VAL A 37 4.64 -0.71 2.17
CA VAL A 37 4.89 0.72 2.00
C VAL A 37 5.22 1.29 3.37
N THR A 38 6.36 1.95 3.51
CA THR A 38 6.81 2.54 4.78
C THR A 38 7.22 3.98 4.56
N VAL A 39 6.68 4.91 5.35
CA VAL A 39 7.17 6.30 5.31
C VAL A 39 8.60 6.34 5.86
N PRO A 40 9.55 6.95 5.13
CA PRO A 40 10.96 6.95 5.53
C PRO A 40 11.19 7.74 6.82
N PRO A 41 12.29 7.45 7.55
CA PRO A 41 12.66 8.21 8.73
C PRO A 41 12.90 9.70 8.40
N PRO A 42 12.75 10.60 9.39
CA PRO A 42 12.64 10.32 10.82
C PRO A 42 11.21 10.00 11.29
N TRP A 43 11.04 8.91 12.04
CA TRP A 43 9.76 8.48 12.64
C TRP A 43 9.45 9.24 13.93
N ASN A 44 9.20 10.53 13.80
CA ASN A 44 8.80 11.41 14.91
C ASN A 44 7.31 11.77 14.83
N ILE A 45 6.82 12.50 15.84
CA ILE A 45 5.40 12.90 15.94
C ILE A 45 4.95 13.72 14.72
N SER A 46 5.81 14.59 14.19
CA SER A 46 5.48 15.38 13.00
C SER A 46 5.34 14.52 11.74
N ALA A 47 6.20 13.50 11.59
CA ALA A 47 6.13 12.55 10.49
C ALA A 47 4.91 11.61 10.59
N GLN A 48 4.37 11.39 11.79
CA GLN A 48 3.19 10.54 12.00
C GLN A 48 1.96 11.08 11.27
N LEU A 49 1.77 12.40 11.21
CA LEU A 49 0.65 13.00 10.45
C LEU A 49 0.79 12.75 8.95
N VAL A 50 2.01 12.84 8.42
CA VAL A 50 2.29 12.55 7.02
C VAL A 50 2.07 11.06 6.74
N ALA A 51 2.55 10.19 7.63
CA ALA A 51 2.36 8.76 7.52
C ALA A 51 0.89 8.36 7.57
N GLN A 52 0.10 8.96 8.46
CA GLN A 52 -1.34 8.76 8.52
C GLN A 52 -2.01 9.13 7.18
N ALA A 53 -1.67 10.28 6.59
CA ALA A 53 -2.23 10.69 5.29
C ALA A 53 -1.85 9.72 4.16
N VAL A 54 -0.61 9.22 4.17
CA VAL A 54 -0.17 8.17 3.22
C VAL A 54 -0.96 6.88 3.43
N GLN A 55 -1.15 6.45 4.68
CA GLN A 55 -1.92 5.25 5.01
C GLN A 55 -3.40 5.38 4.61
N GLU A 56 -4.02 6.53 4.84
CA GLU A 56 -5.40 6.83 4.42
C GLU A 56 -5.53 6.79 2.89
N GLN A 57 -4.59 7.42 2.16
CA GLN A 57 -4.60 7.39 0.70
C GLN A 57 -4.47 5.97 0.14
N ILE A 58 -3.58 5.14 0.72
CA ILE A 58 -3.40 3.75 0.32
C ILE A 58 -4.66 2.93 0.59
N LYS A 59 -5.36 3.17 1.71
CA LYS A 59 -6.63 2.49 2.02
C LYS A 59 -7.70 2.82 0.98
N GLU A 60 -7.87 4.09 0.62
CA GLU A 60 -8.82 4.52 -0.41
C GLU A 60 -8.53 3.86 -1.77
N TRP A 61 -7.25 3.74 -2.15
CA TRP A 61 -6.88 3.02 -3.37
C TRP A 61 -7.16 1.52 -3.25
N ALA A 62 -6.83 0.91 -2.12
CA ALA A 62 -7.04 -0.52 -1.87
C ALA A 62 -8.52 -0.93 -1.93
N GLU A 63 -9.46 -0.05 -1.56
CA GLU A 63 -10.91 -0.30 -1.68
C GLU A 63 -11.35 -0.61 -3.12
N GLN A 64 -10.58 -0.19 -4.13
CA GLN A 64 -10.84 -0.49 -5.54
C GLN A 64 -10.41 -1.92 -5.95
N TYR A 65 -9.67 -2.62 -5.08
CA TYR A 65 -9.04 -3.91 -5.34
C TYR A 65 -9.56 -4.98 -4.37
N PRO A 66 -10.70 -5.64 -4.68
CA PRO A 66 -11.40 -6.51 -3.72
C PRO A 66 -10.61 -7.75 -3.27
N ASN A 67 -9.54 -8.13 -3.98
CA ASN A 67 -8.69 -9.26 -3.57
C ASN A 67 -7.46 -8.84 -2.76
N VAL A 68 -7.24 -7.53 -2.56
CA VAL A 68 -6.10 -7.00 -1.83
C VAL A 68 -6.58 -6.59 -0.44
N VAL A 69 -5.91 -7.10 0.59
CA VAL A 69 -6.07 -6.67 1.96
C VAL A 69 -5.04 -5.59 2.25
N CYS A 70 -5.49 -4.48 2.82
CA CYS A 70 -4.64 -3.38 3.29
C CYS A 70 -4.60 -3.40 4.82
N TYR A 71 -3.40 -3.54 5.39
CA TYR A 71 -3.18 -3.62 6.83
C TYR A 71 -2.09 -2.68 7.29
N CYS A 72 -2.45 -1.65 8.05
CA CYS A 72 -1.50 -0.77 8.73
C CYS A 72 -1.09 -1.43 10.06
N PHE A 73 0.10 -2.02 10.12
CA PHE A 73 0.56 -2.76 11.30
C PHE A 73 1.26 -1.88 12.33
N ASP A 74 1.74 -0.69 11.92
CA ASP A 74 2.19 0.37 12.80
C ASP A 74 1.84 1.77 12.22
N SER A 75 2.32 2.84 12.85
CA SER A 75 2.01 4.23 12.45
C SER A 75 2.69 4.71 11.16
N PHE A 76 3.64 3.96 10.60
CA PHE A 76 4.45 4.36 9.45
C PHE A 76 4.40 3.35 8.29
N SER A 77 3.98 2.12 8.57
CA SER A 77 4.05 1.02 7.63
C SER A 77 2.69 0.40 7.33
N THR A 78 2.50 0.09 6.06
CA THR A 78 1.33 -0.61 5.52
C THR A 78 1.77 -1.85 4.78
N LEU A 79 1.17 -2.98 5.12
CA LEU A 79 1.27 -4.24 4.39
C LEU A 79 0.07 -4.37 3.46
N LEU A 80 0.33 -4.65 2.18
CA LEU A 80 -0.70 -4.98 1.20
C LEU A 80 -0.47 -6.38 0.67
N TYR A 81 -1.49 -7.23 0.73
CA TYR A 81 -1.36 -8.63 0.35
C TYR A 81 -2.64 -9.20 -0.24
N VAL A 82 -2.52 -10.30 -0.97
CA VAL A 82 -3.66 -11.03 -1.51
C VAL A 82 -3.89 -12.33 -0.74
N LEU A 83 -5.16 -12.74 -0.62
CA LEU A 83 -5.56 -14.06 -0.09
C LEU A 83 -5.47 -15.16 -1.15
#